data_AF-A0A239LQ54-F1
#
_entry.id   AF-A0A239LQ54-F1
#
_cell.length_a   1.000
_cell.length_b   1.000
_cell.length_c   1.000
_cell.angle_alpha   90.00
_cell.angle_beta   90.00
_cell.angle_gamma   90.00
#
_symmetry.space_group_name_H-M   'P 1'
#
loop_
_entity.id
_entity.type
_entity.pdbx_description
1 polymer ?
#
loop_
_entity_poly.entity_id
_entity_poly.type
_entity_poly.pdbx_seq_one_letter_code
_entity_poly.pdbx_strand_id
1 'polypeptide(L)'
;PSAVEEGLPEEEVAGGKGTAEDPYILMTKDQLNNMRYEIAAQYRLGNDIDLDEEEWEPVGNSSMPFSGTLDGNGYSINNLHINKGIADYVGLMAYTNNADFRNIKIDGIIVFGRNYVGALVGYAKEINSFSNIYIGSGEINATSYVGGLAGTIEGGNVEYSSTEVNIVATSSYGGGLIGHSRADISKSITFGNIAVTSNYAGGLVGYIASNNIVAESCATGDITGNAYIGGLVGRVYANGAKIENSFALGKVTGRGSNPYTGGLLGQVYSSSSAARVNVNNCYSVGIVNATGTTAGGLIGQNNNTLITNSYFDSANAGFELPLDQAKTTPDLLKMVVFRNWDFENIWEIEENITYPYFINLPMPSGVIVNHELVEVLEGDGTPENPYIIKDAIDISKMRFSMDSHYVLKNDIDLENILWRPIGVSTMPFRGELNGNGYSIKNLFINRPAADNLGLFGYIVDGKIWNLTIENANVTGRNNVGALVGYAKGNNQIMNVNIISGEVNSNSYAGGLAGYVEQGFIEECSAKININTLNGRAGGLIGHSRSS
;
A
#
# COMPACT_ATOMS: atom_id res chain seq x y z
N PRO A 1 -14.35 28.82 -11.77
CA PRO A 1 -15.78 28.49 -11.95
C PRO A 1 -16.51 29.56 -12.77
N SER A 2 -17.24 29.15 -13.81
CA SER A 2 -18.18 29.97 -14.59
C SER A 2 -19.35 30.55 -13.77
N ALA A 3 -19.61 30.02 -12.58
CA ALA A 3 -20.55 30.59 -11.60
C ALA A 3 -20.01 31.79 -10.79
N VAL A 4 -18.83 32.32 -11.14
CA VAL A 4 -18.17 33.44 -10.43
C VAL A 4 -18.22 34.75 -11.22
N GLU A 5 -19.09 34.88 -12.22
CA GLU A 5 -19.25 36.20 -12.88
C GLU A 5 -19.95 37.26 -11.99
N GLU A 6 -20.47 36.90 -10.81
CA GLU A 6 -20.98 37.88 -9.83
C GLU A 6 -20.29 37.74 -8.46
N GLY A 7 -19.08 38.32 -8.34
CA GLY A 7 -18.66 38.94 -7.07
C GLY A 7 -17.54 38.31 -6.24
N LEU A 8 -16.79 37.31 -6.72
CA LEU A 8 -15.54 36.91 -6.06
C LEU A 8 -14.33 37.64 -6.70
N PRO A 9 -13.29 37.99 -5.93
CA PRO A 9 -12.02 38.47 -6.47
C PRO A 9 -11.42 37.50 -7.51
N GLU A 10 -10.76 38.05 -8.54
CA GLU A 10 -10.16 37.29 -9.65
C GLU A 10 -9.13 36.24 -9.17
N GLU A 11 -8.52 36.45 -7.99
CA GLU A 11 -7.56 35.54 -7.34
C GLU A 11 -8.23 34.29 -6.70
N GLU A 12 -9.54 34.33 -6.44
CA GLU A 12 -10.31 33.22 -5.84
C GLU A 12 -10.91 32.25 -6.87
N VAL A 13 -10.67 32.51 -8.15
CA VAL A 13 -11.11 31.68 -9.28
C VAL A 13 -10.00 30.70 -9.66
N ALA A 14 -10.28 29.41 -9.56
CA ALA A 14 -9.40 28.38 -10.10
C ALA A 14 -9.18 28.58 -11.62
N GLY A 15 -7.93 28.56 -12.08
CA GLY A 15 -7.62 28.63 -13.52
C GLY A 15 -8.13 27.39 -14.27
N GLY A 16 -8.42 27.49 -15.56
CA GLY A 16 -8.98 26.39 -16.38
C GLY A 16 -10.50 26.48 -16.61
N LYS A 17 -11.10 25.46 -17.22
CA LYS A 17 -12.53 25.45 -17.63
C LYS A 17 -13.39 24.40 -16.93
N GLY A 18 -12.82 23.61 -16.01
CA GLY A 18 -13.54 22.54 -15.31
C GLY A 18 -13.89 21.34 -16.19
N THR A 19 -13.22 21.19 -17.33
CA THR A 19 -13.41 20.07 -18.28
C THR A 19 -12.31 19.02 -18.12
N ALA A 20 -12.45 17.85 -18.74
CA ALA A 20 -11.44 16.80 -18.65
C ALA A 20 -10.10 17.22 -19.28
N GLU A 21 -10.15 17.97 -20.39
CA GLU A 21 -8.96 18.48 -21.09
C GLU A 21 -8.37 19.74 -20.45
N ASP A 22 -9.19 20.50 -19.72
CA ASP A 22 -8.82 21.78 -19.11
C ASP A 22 -9.50 21.90 -17.72
N PRO A 23 -9.01 21.15 -16.70
CA PRO A 23 -9.60 21.11 -15.38
C PRO A 23 -9.31 22.41 -14.62
N TYR A 24 -10.13 22.70 -13.60
CA TYR A 24 -9.86 23.78 -12.66
C TYR A 24 -8.62 23.48 -11.83
N ILE A 25 -7.63 24.37 -11.85
CA ILE A 25 -6.39 24.27 -11.09
C ILE A 25 -6.55 24.98 -9.76
N LEU A 26 -6.42 24.22 -8.68
CA LEU A 26 -6.59 24.67 -7.31
C LEU A 26 -5.21 24.93 -6.67
N MET A 27 -4.97 26.18 -6.31
CA MET A 27 -3.71 26.67 -5.73
C MET A 27 -3.87 27.08 -4.26
N THR A 28 -5.09 27.36 -3.81
CA THR A 28 -5.40 27.91 -2.48
C THR A 28 -6.60 27.22 -1.84
N LYS A 29 -6.74 27.37 -0.52
CA LYS A 29 -7.88 26.84 0.24
C LYS A 29 -9.22 27.41 -0.23
N ASP A 30 -9.27 28.68 -0.61
CA ASP A 30 -10.51 29.31 -1.09
C ASP A 30 -10.95 28.73 -2.44
N GLN A 31 -9.99 28.45 -3.33
CA GLN A 31 -10.28 27.79 -4.61
C GLN A 31 -10.78 26.35 -4.40
N LEU A 32 -10.19 25.60 -3.46
CA LEU A 32 -10.69 24.29 -3.04
C LEU A 32 -12.11 24.39 -2.46
N ASN A 33 -12.35 25.38 -1.59
CA ASN A 33 -13.66 25.63 -1.01
C ASN A 33 -14.72 25.96 -2.07
N ASN A 34 -14.34 26.67 -3.13
CA ASN A 34 -15.22 27.10 -4.22
C ASN A 34 -15.68 25.94 -5.15
N MET A 35 -15.14 24.73 -5.00
CA MET A 35 -15.64 23.54 -5.70
C MET A 35 -17.15 23.29 -5.45
N ARG A 36 -17.66 23.74 -4.30
CA ARG A 36 -19.08 23.59 -3.93
C ARG A 36 -20.07 24.25 -4.89
N TYR A 37 -19.61 25.20 -5.72
CA TYR A 37 -20.47 25.89 -6.69
C TYR A 37 -20.57 25.16 -8.02
N GLU A 38 -19.62 24.27 -8.35
CA GLU A 38 -19.59 23.52 -9.62
C GLU A 38 -19.29 22.04 -9.39
N ILE A 39 -20.14 21.40 -8.59
CA ILE A 39 -20.03 20.01 -8.12
C ILE A 39 -19.83 18.92 -9.18
N ALA A 40 -19.99 19.21 -10.48
CA ALA A 40 -19.78 18.27 -11.59
C ALA A 40 -18.49 18.54 -12.39
N ALA A 41 -17.74 19.60 -12.06
CA ALA A 41 -16.54 19.99 -12.79
C ALA A 41 -15.34 19.10 -12.45
N GLN A 42 -14.29 19.25 -13.26
CA GLN A 42 -13.03 18.53 -13.10
C GLN A 42 -12.01 19.42 -12.42
N TYR A 43 -11.39 18.94 -11.34
CA TYR A 43 -10.45 19.69 -10.51
C TYR A 43 -9.11 18.99 -10.41
N ARG A 44 -8.05 19.80 -10.34
CA ARG A 44 -6.68 19.32 -10.13
C ARG A 44 -5.93 20.26 -9.20
N LEU A 45 -5.19 19.73 -8.23
CA LEU A 45 -4.32 20.56 -7.39
C LEU A 45 -3.09 21.03 -8.20
N GLY A 46 -2.73 22.30 -8.01
CA GLY A 46 -1.50 22.89 -8.55
C GLY A 46 -0.50 23.33 -7.47
N ASN A 47 -0.84 23.15 -6.20
CA ASN A 47 0.03 23.39 -5.04
C ASN A 47 -0.45 22.55 -3.84
N ASP A 48 0.41 22.39 -2.84
CA ASP A 48 -0.03 21.95 -1.52
C ASP A 48 -0.98 23.01 -0.93
N ILE A 49 -2.09 22.57 -0.35
CA ILE A 49 -3.12 23.42 0.24
C ILE A 49 -3.16 23.20 1.75
N ASP A 50 -2.85 24.23 2.51
CA ASP A 50 -3.08 24.24 3.96
C ASP A 50 -4.48 24.79 4.25
N LEU A 51 -5.25 24.11 5.11
CA LEU A 51 -6.56 24.56 5.57
C LEU A 51 -6.48 25.41 6.85
N ASP A 52 -5.27 25.71 7.34
CA ASP A 52 -4.96 26.58 8.48
C ASP A 52 -5.66 26.16 9.79
N GLU A 53 -5.99 24.86 9.95
CA GLU A 53 -6.80 24.32 11.05
C GLU A 53 -8.21 24.95 11.19
N GLU A 54 -8.66 25.70 10.18
CA GLU A 54 -9.99 26.29 10.14
C GLU A 54 -11.06 25.20 10.01
N GLU A 55 -12.23 25.48 10.57
CA GLU A 55 -13.38 24.57 10.51
C GLU A 55 -13.86 24.42 9.06
N TRP A 56 -13.59 23.27 8.45
CA TRP A 56 -14.00 22.98 7.08
C TRP A 56 -15.50 22.68 6.98
N GLU A 57 -16.16 23.22 5.97
CA GLU A 57 -17.53 22.88 5.62
C GLU A 57 -17.54 21.82 4.51
N PRO A 58 -18.02 20.59 4.78
CA PRO A 58 -18.09 19.53 3.79
C PRO A 58 -18.71 19.96 2.45
N VAL A 59 -18.13 19.48 1.35
CA VAL A 59 -18.62 19.79 0.00
C VAL A 59 -19.67 18.76 -0.44
N GLY A 60 -20.75 19.25 -1.05
CA GLY A 60 -21.86 18.42 -1.55
C GLY A 60 -22.86 18.01 -0.45
N ASN A 61 -24.05 17.59 -0.88
CA ASN A 61 -25.08 17.04 0.02
C ASN A 61 -26.01 16.11 -0.76
N SER A 62 -26.95 15.45 -0.08
CA SER A 62 -27.87 14.49 -0.71
C SER A 62 -28.74 15.06 -1.87
N SER A 63 -28.96 16.38 -1.92
CA SER A 63 -29.69 17.05 -3.01
C SER A 63 -28.77 17.53 -4.13
N MET A 64 -27.51 17.84 -3.82
CA MET A 64 -26.48 18.32 -4.73
C MET A 64 -25.15 17.59 -4.44
N PRO A 65 -25.04 16.31 -4.84
CA PRO A 65 -23.86 15.51 -4.56
C PRO A 65 -22.68 15.94 -5.45
N PHE A 66 -21.45 15.87 -4.92
CA PHE A 66 -20.27 16.02 -5.76
C PHE A 66 -20.19 14.86 -6.76
N SER A 67 -20.07 15.17 -8.05
CA SER A 67 -20.07 14.22 -9.17
C SER A 67 -18.93 14.48 -10.16
N GLY A 68 -18.02 15.38 -9.78
CA GLY A 68 -16.85 15.75 -10.56
C GLY A 68 -15.64 14.84 -10.29
N THR A 69 -14.48 15.33 -10.71
CA THR A 69 -13.18 14.70 -10.41
C THR A 69 -12.36 15.60 -9.52
N LEU A 70 -11.63 15.03 -8.56
CA LEU A 70 -10.56 15.71 -7.83
C LEU A 70 -9.26 14.93 -7.99
N ASP A 71 -8.30 15.52 -8.70
CA ASP A 71 -6.96 14.98 -8.91
C ASP A 71 -5.93 15.72 -8.05
N GLY A 72 -5.32 15.05 -7.08
CA GLY A 72 -4.34 15.66 -6.18
C GLY A 72 -3.00 15.94 -6.86
N ASN A 73 -2.71 15.32 -8.01
CA ASN A 73 -1.53 15.62 -8.84
C ASN A 73 -0.18 15.60 -8.07
N GLY A 74 -0.10 14.83 -6.99
CA GLY A 74 1.08 14.73 -6.12
C GLY A 74 1.18 15.79 -5.02
N TYR A 75 0.25 16.73 -4.95
CA TYR A 75 0.14 17.73 -3.88
C TYR A 75 -0.73 17.25 -2.72
N SER A 76 -0.57 17.86 -1.55
CA SER A 76 -1.35 17.53 -0.34
C SER A 76 -2.37 18.60 0.06
N ILE A 77 -3.40 18.15 0.77
CA ILE A 77 -4.32 18.99 1.55
C ILE A 77 -3.98 18.74 3.03
N ASN A 78 -3.58 19.78 3.76
CA ASN A 78 -3.09 19.64 5.13
C ASN A 78 -4.05 20.28 6.13
N ASN A 79 -3.98 19.81 7.38
CA ASN A 79 -4.68 20.36 8.53
C ASN A 79 -6.21 20.34 8.38
N LEU A 80 -6.76 19.22 7.91
CA LEU A 80 -8.21 19.04 7.78
C LEU A 80 -8.88 18.92 9.14
N HIS A 81 -9.52 20.01 9.57
CA HIS A 81 -10.34 20.06 10.78
C HIS A 81 -11.83 20.17 10.44
N ILE A 82 -12.63 19.20 10.91
CA ILE A 82 -14.08 19.22 10.78
C ILE A 82 -14.71 18.86 12.12
N ASN A 83 -15.50 19.73 12.71
CA ASN A 83 -16.26 19.47 13.91
C ASN A 83 -17.74 19.83 13.74
N LYS A 84 -18.51 18.86 13.21
CA LYS A 84 -19.95 19.03 13.01
C LYS A 84 -20.81 18.44 14.13
N GLY A 85 -20.21 18.09 15.26
CA GLY A 85 -20.91 17.55 16.44
C GLY A 85 -21.81 16.37 16.10
N ILE A 86 -23.12 16.61 16.04
CA ILE A 86 -24.15 15.58 15.77
C ILE A 86 -24.59 15.49 14.30
N ALA A 87 -23.93 16.19 13.38
CA ALA A 87 -24.28 16.12 11.96
C ALA A 87 -23.86 14.80 11.31
N ASP A 88 -24.62 14.39 10.30
CA ASP A 88 -24.26 13.27 9.42
C ASP A 88 -23.52 13.78 8.17
N TYR A 89 -22.93 12.86 7.41
CA TYR A 89 -22.27 13.14 6.13
C TYR A 89 -21.07 14.07 6.30
N VAL A 90 -20.03 13.56 6.97
CA VAL A 90 -18.87 14.36 7.37
C VAL A 90 -17.61 13.85 6.68
N GLY A 91 -16.90 14.77 6.03
CA GLY A 91 -15.62 14.58 5.35
C GLY A 91 -15.30 15.80 4.49
N LEU A 92 -14.15 15.81 3.82
CA LEU A 92 -13.84 16.86 2.84
C LEU A 92 -15.01 17.04 1.87
N MET A 93 -15.56 15.90 1.41
CA MET A 93 -16.82 15.77 0.69
C MET A 93 -17.87 15.12 1.61
N ALA A 94 -19.00 15.79 1.83
CA ALA A 94 -20.10 15.22 2.59
C ALA A 94 -20.78 14.07 1.84
N TYR A 95 -21.10 14.30 0.56
CA TYR A 95 -21.91 13.38 -0.24
C TYR A 95 -21.45 13.40 -1.71
N THR A 96 -21.15 12.24 -2.27
CA THR A 96 -20.69 12.09 -3.66
C THR A 96 -21.60 11.15 -4.46
N ASN A 97 -21.62 11.30 -5.78
CA ASN A 97 -22.38 10.47 -6.70
C ASN A 97 -21.68 10.40 -8.05
N ASN A 98 -21.16 9.23 -8.41
CA ASN A 98 -20.36 9.02 -9.62
C ASN A 98 -19.11 9.91 -9.72
N ALA A 99 -18.45 10.18 -8.58
CA ALA A 99 -17.23 10.99 -8.53
C ALA A 99 -15.96 10.16 -8.72
N ASP A 100 -14.90 10.80 -9.21
CA ASP A 100 -13.55 10.24 -9.33
C ASP A 100 -12.56 11.00 -8.43
N PHE A 101 -11.87 10.26 -7.57
CA PHE A 101 -10.82 10.79 -6.70
C PHE A 101 -9.51 10.09 -7.03
N ARG A 102 -8.46 10.86 -7.32
CA ARG A 102 -7.15 10.28 -7.60
C ARG A 102 -5.98 11.09 -7.11
N ASN A 103 -4.90 10.42 -6.73
CA ASN A 103 -3.63 11.04 -6.33
C ASN A 103 -3.77 12.03 -5.16
N ILE A 104 -4.70 11.77 -4.25
CA ILE A 104 -5.02 12.67 -3.15
C ILE A 104 -4.19 12.32 -1.93
N LYS A 105 -3.51 13.31 -1.35
CA LYS A 105 -2.90 13.21 -0.02
C LYS A 105 -3.63 14.18 0.92
N ILE A 106 -4.20 13.68 2.01
CA ILE A 106 -4.74 14.52 3.09
C ILE A 106 -3.99 14.19 4.37
N ASP A 107 -3.51 15.19 5.11
CA ASP A 107 -2.79 15.00 6.38
C ASP A 107 -3.27 15.96 7.47
N GLY A 108 -2.90 15.68 8.73
CA GLY A 108 -3.33 16.48 9.88
C GLY A 108 -4.83 16.39 10.14
N ILE A 109 -5.35 15.17 10.26
CA ILE A 109 -6.81 14.91 10.29
C ILE A 109 -7.37 15.07 11.70
N ILE A 110 -8.37 15.93 11.86
CA ILE A 110 -9.20 16.02 13.07
C ILE A 110 -10.67 16.09 12.65
N VAL A 111 -11.41 15.00 12.78
CA VAL A 111 -12.81 14.94 12.32
C VAL A 111 -13.74 14.44 13.42
N PHE A 112 -14.79 15.21 13.70
CA PHE A 112 -15.89 14.88 14.60
C PHE A 112 -17.23 14.92 13.87
N GLY A 113 -18.04 13.86 14.03
CA GLY A 113 -19.37 13.77 13.41
C GLY A 113 -20.25 12.68 14.01
N ARG A 114 -21.45 12.49 13.45
CA ARG A 114 -22.40 11.46 13.90
C ARG A 114 -22.38 10.23 13.01
N ASN A 115 -23.07 10.27 11.86
CA ASN A 115 -23.12 9.13 10.93
C ASN A 115 -22.50 9.47 9.58
N TYR A 116 -21.91 8.46 8.93
CA TYR A 116 -21.30 8.59 7.60
C TYR A 116 -20.15 9.57 7.64
N VAL A 117 -19.06 9.16 8.30
CA VAL A 117 -17.91 10.00 8.60
C VAL A 117 -16.65 9.36 8.01
N GLY A 118 -15.91 10.13 7.22
CA GLY A 118 -14.53 9.82 6.85
C GLY A 118 -13.74 11.06 6.48
N ALA A 119 -12.42 10.94 6.33
CA ALA A 119 -11.61 12.12 6.04
C ALA A 119 -11.90 12.68 4.64
N LEU A 120 -12.03 11.82 3.63
CA LEU A 120 -12.31 12.26 2.26
C LEU A 120 -13.82 12.32 1.97
N VAL A 121 -14.58 11.25 2.25
CA VAL A 121 -16.01 11.18 1.90
C VAL A 121 -16.88 10.72 3.07
N GLY A 122 -17.93 11.46 3.40
CA GLY A 122 -18.97 10.97 4.31
C GLY A 122 -19.75 9.80 3.71
N TYR A 123 -20.42 10.05 2.58
CA TYR A 123 -21.23 9.06 1.86
C TYR A 123 -21.02 9.08 0.34
N ALA A 124 -20.57 7.97 -0.23
CA ALA A 124 -20.38 7.79 -1.67
C ALA A 124 -21.51 6.94 -2.27
N LYS A 125 -22.42 7.59 -2.99
CA LYS A 125 -23.59 6.99 -3.63
C LYS A 125 -23.28 6.51 -5.04
N GLU A 126 -23.94 5.44 -5.49
CA GLU A 126 -23.71 4.82 -6.81
C GLU A 126 -22.24 4.39 -6.97
N ILE A 127 -21.61 4.63 -8.14
CA ILE A 127 -20.28 4.09 -8.48
C ILE A 127 -19.24 5.18 -8.36
N ASN A 128 -18.43 5.19 -7.29
CA ASN A 128 -17.34 6.16 -7.13
C ASN A 128 -15.97 5.47 -7.28
N SER A 129 -15.00 6.18 -7.83
CA SER A 129 -13.63 5.70 -8.00
C SER A 129 -12.70 6.40 -7.03
N PHE A 130 -11.87 5.62 -6.34
CA PHE A 130 -10.82 6.10 -5.45
C PHE A 130 -9.53 5.40 -5.81
N SER A 131 -8.56 6.14 -6.33
CA SER A 131 -7.28 5.59 -6.75
C SER A 131 -6.11 6.39 -6.18
N ASN A 132 -5.12 5.73 -5.58
CA ASN A 132 -3.94 6.42 -5.05
C ASN A 132 -4.32 7.52 -4.02
N ILE A 133 -5.05 7.12 -2.97
CA ILE A 133 -5.50 8.02 -1.90
C ILE A 133 -4.70 7.75 -0.64
N TYR A 134 -4.09 8.78 -0.07
CA TYR A 134 -3.38 8.73 1.21
C TYR A 134 -4.11 9.61 2.22
N ILE A 135 -4.58 9.01 3.31
CA ILE A 135 -5.06 9.70 4.51
C ILE A 135 -4.01 9.53 5.60
N GLY A 136 -3.33 10.62 5.93
CA GLY A 136 -2.26 10.68 6.92
C GLY A 136 -2.76 10.57 8.35
N SER A 137 -1.87 10.95 9.25
CA SER A 137 -2.07 10.81 10.69
C SER A 137 -3.17 11.74 11.22
N GLY A 138 -3.81 11.33 12.31
CA GLY A 138 -4.87 12.11 12.94
C GLY A 138 -5.88 11.27 13.70
N GLU A 139 -7.06 11.84 13.95
CA GLU A 139 -8.15 11.20 14.66
C GLU A 139 -9.52 11.48 14.02
N ILE A 140 -10.34 10.43 13.92
CA ILE A 140 -11.76 10.52 13.56
C ILE A 140 -12.59 9.96 14.72
N ASN A 141 -13.41 10.84 15.30
CA ASN A 141 -14.31 10.54 16.40
C ASN A 141 -15.77 10.67 15.94
N ALA A 142 -16.49 9.56 15.85
CA ALA A 142 -17.87 9.58 15.35
C ALA A 142 -18.79 8.56 16.01
N THR A 143 -20.07 8.58 15.64
CA THR A 143 -21.07 7.62 16.16
C THR A 143 -21.09 6.34 15.34
N SER A 144 -21.46 6.39 14.05
CA SER A 144 -21.62 5.18 13.24
C SER A 144 -21.23 5.39 11.78
N TYR A 145 -20.93 4.31 11.05
CA TYR A 145 -20.45 4.37 9.65
C TYR A 145 -19.23 5.26 9.54
N VAL A 146 -18.13 4.82 10.15
CA VAL A 146 -16.90 5.58 10.32
C VAL A 146 -15.78 4.87 9.58
N GLY A 147 -15.13 5.57 8.66
CA GLY A 147 -13.95 5.07 7.96
C GLY A 147 -12.86 6.11 7.80
N GLY A 148 -11.60 5.69 7.69
CA GLY A 148 -10.49 6.63 7.49
C GLY A 148 -10.63 7.41 6.18
N LEU A 149 -10.97 6.70 5.09
CA LEU A 149 -11.24 7.30 3.78
C LEU A 149 -12.71 7.71 3.67
N ALA A 150 -13.63 6.76 3.93
CA ALA A 150 -15.05 7.01 3.80
C ALA A 150 -15.93 6.34 4.85
N GLY A 151 -17.02 7.01 5.22
CA GLY A 151 -18.04 6.41 6.08
C GLY A 151 -18.77 5.25 5.39
N THR A 152 -19.34 5.52 4.22
CA THR A 152 -20.03 4.53 3.37
C THR A 152 -19.66 4.67 1.90
N ILE A 153 -19.50 3.53 1.21
CA ILE A 153 -19.41 3.46 -0.26
C ILE A 153 -20.42 2.44 -0.78
N GLU A 154 -21.32 2.87 -1.67
CA GLU A 154 -22.39 2.03 -2.24
C GLU A 154 -22.00 1.25 -3.51
N GLY A 155 -20.90 1.61 -4.14
CA GLY A 155 -20.38 0.93 -5.33
C GLY A 155 -19.13 1.60 -5.89
N GLY A 156 -18.46 0.91 -6.80
CA GLY A 156 -17.20 1.33 -7.43
C GLY A 156 -15.98 0.65 -6.83
N ASN A 157 -14.84 1.33 -6.82
CA ASN A 157 -13.55 0.75 -6.47
C ASN A 157 -12.73 1.67 -5.55
N VAL A 158 -11.97 1.05 -4.64
CA VAL A 158 -10.89 1.69 -3.90
C VAL A 158 -9.60 0.93 -4.17
N GLU A 159 -8.63 1.58 -4.78
CA GLU A 159 -7.34 0.98 -5.13
C GLU A 159 -6.15 1.83 -4.73
N TYR A 160 -5.03 1.17 -4.41
CA TYR A 160 -3.76 1.84 -4.07
C TYR A 160 -3.91 2.88 -2.96
N SER A 161 -4.74 2.61 -1.96
CA SER A 161 -5.14 3.61 -0.96
C SER A 161 -4.68 3.24 0.45
N SER A 162 -4.25 4.22 1.24
CA SER A 162 -3.78 3.99 2.61
C SER A 162 -4.32 4.97 3.63
N THR A 163 -4.50 4.51 4.87
CA THR A 163 -4.93 5.34 5.99
C THR A 163 -4.09 5.11 7.24
N GLU A 164 -3.71 6.19 7.93
CA GLU A 164 -2.94 6.15 9.19
C GLU A 164 -3.75 6.66 10.40
N VAL A 165 -4.96 7.15 10.14
CA VAL A 165 -5.82 7.81 11.13
C VAL A 165 -6.35 6.85 12.19
N ASN A 166 -6.34 7.29 13.46
CA ASN A 166 -6.99 6.54 14.54
C ASN A 166 -8.51 6.80 14.51
N ILE A 167 -9.30 5.76 14.74
CA ILE A 167 -10.77 5.83 14.66
C ILE A 167 -11.40 5.43 15.98
N VAL A 168 -12.31 6.26 16.47
CA VAL A 168 -13.23 5.93 17.56
C VAL A 168 -14.67 6.06 17.08
N ALA A 169 -15.36 4.92 16.99
CA ALA A 169 -16.79 4.84 16.69
C ALA A 169 -17.57 4.48 17.98
N THR A 170 -18.42 5.39 18.44
CA THR A 170 -19.21 5.21 19.67
C THR A 170 -20.50 4.39 19.48
N SER A 171 -20.71 3.85 18.28
CA SER A 171 -21.73 2.86 17.94
C SER A 171 -21.15 1.79 16.99
N SER A 172 -21.74 1.56 15.81
CA SER A 172 -21.40 0.45 14.91
C SER A 172 -20.73 0.90 13.60
N TYR A 173 -20.18 -0.05 12.84
CA TYR A 173 -19.60 0.14 11.49
C TYR A 173 -18.33 1.01 11.50
N GLY A 174 -17.32 0.60 12.26
CA GLY A 174 -15.99 1.22 12.23
C GLY A 174 -15.03 0.40 11.38
N GLY A 175 -14.42 1.01 10.36
CA GLY A 175 -13.39 0.40 9.52
C GLY A 175 -12.20 1.32 9.31
N GLY A 176 -10.96 0.82 9.24
CA GLY A 176 -9.79 1.70 9.08
C GLY A 176 -9.79 2.47 7.75
N LEU A 177 -10.35 1.86 6.69
CA LEU A 177 -10.53 2.49 5.39
C LEU A 177 -11.99 2.89 5.18
N ILE A 178 -12.93 1.95 5.37
CA ILE A 178 -14.36 2.16 5.08
C ILE A 178 -15.24 1.59 6.20
N GLY A 179 -16.20 2.36 6.71
CA GLY A 179 -17.18 1.87 7.69
C GLY A 179 -18.11 0.80 7.12
N HIS A 180 -18.78 1.10 6.00
CA HIS A 180 -19.68 0.19 5.29
C HIS A 180 -19.41 0.20 3.77
N SER A 181 -19.08 -0.95 3.20
CA SER A 181 -18.66 -1.06 1.79
C SER A 181 -19.52 -1.99 0.94
N ARG A 182 -19.81 -1.51 -0.27
CA ARG A 182 -20.26 -2.25 -1.45
C ARG A 182 -19.30 -2.12 -2.65
N ALA A 183 -18.14 -1.50 -2.43
CA ALA A 183 -17.08 -1.32 -3.41
C ALA A 183 -16.07 -2.46 -3.37
N ASP A 184 -15.44 -2.72 -4.51
CA ASP A 184 -14.25 -3.56 -4.59
C ASP A 184 -13.06 -2.78 -4.02
N ILE A 185 -12.21 -3.47 -3.26
CA ILE A 185 -11.07 -2.88 -2.57
C ILE A 185 -9.84 -3.68 -2.95
N SER A 186 -8.81 -3.00 -3.44
CA SER A 186 -7.55 -3.66 -3.71
C SER A 186 -6.34 -2.83 -3.32
N LYS A 187 -5.21 -3.49 -3.04
CA LYS A 187 -3.91 -2.84 -2.86
C LYS A 187 -3.95 -1.70 -1.84
N SER A 188 -4.63 -1.94 -0.72
CA SER A 188 -4.95 -0.91 0.26
C SER A 188 -4.51 -1.30 1.67
N ILE A 189 -3.96 -0.34 2.42
CA ILE A 189 -3.29 -0.58 3.71
C ILE A 189 -3.82 0.35 4.78
N THR A 190 -4.11 -0.16 5.98
CA THR A 190 -4.50 0.66 7.13
C THR A 190 -3.56 0.45 8.31
N PHE A 191 -3.13 1.55 8.91
CA PHE A 191 -2.16 1.55 10.02
C PHE A 191 -2.76 1.96 11.36
N GLY A 192 -3.79 2.83 11.35
CA GLY A 192 -4.35 3.42 12.56
C GLY A 192 -5.15 2.43 13.43
N ASN A 193 -5.19 2.72 14.74
CA ASN A 193 -5.95 1.91 15.70
C ASN A 193 -7.45 2.20 15.62
N ILE A 194 -8.27 1.18 15.87
CA ILE A 194 -9.72 1.26 15.71
C ILE A 194 -10.41 0.81 17.00
N ALA A 195 -11.24 1.69 17.55
CA ALA A 195 -12.09 1.41 18.70
C ALA A 195 -13.56 1.58 18.33
N VAL A 196 -14.35 0.51 18.41
CA VAL A 196 -15.79 0.50 18.16
C VAL A 196 -16.51 0.01 19.41
N THR A 197 -17.43 0.80 19.97
CA THR A 197 -18.09 0.41 21.23
C THR A 197 -19.23 -0.60 21.02
N SER A 198 -19.76 -0.71 19.79
CA SER A 198 -20.83 -1.65 19.43
C SER A 198 -20.36 -2.67 18.37
N ASN A 199 -21.07 -2.79 17.25
CA ASN A 199 -20.89 -3.89 16.30
C ASN A 199 -20.05 -3.48 15.07
N TYR A 200 -19.46 -4.48 14.40
CA TYR A 200 -18.82 -4.36 13.08
C TYR A 200 -17.56 -3.49 13.13
N ALA A 201 -16.50 -4.05 13.71
CA ALA A 201 -15.19 -3.45 13.80
C ALA A 201 -14.20 -4.21 12.90
N GLY A 202 -13.60 -3.52 11.92
CA GLY A 202 -12.63 -4.15 11.02
C GLY A 202 -11.42 -3.27 10.75
N GLY A 203 -10.23 -3.86 10.69
CA GLY A 203 -9.00 -3.14 10.38
C GLY A 203 -9.05 -2.37 9.07
N LEU A 204 -9.64 -2.96 8.03
CA LEU A 204 -9.84 -2.35 6.72
C LEU A 204 -11.30 -1.91 6.54
N VAL A 205 -12.26 -2.81 6.76
CA VAL A 205 -13.69 -2.56 6.53
C VAL A 205 -14.55 -3.00 7.70
N GLY A 206 -15.45 -2.15 8.18
CA GLY A 206 -16.40 -2.51 9.23
C GLY A 206 -17.40 -3.58 8.77
N TYR A 207 -18.09 -3.33 7.65
CA TYR A 207 -19.11 -4.22 7.09
C TYR A 207 -19.08 -4.27 5.55
N ILE A 208 -19.13 -5.49 5.00
CA ILE A 208 -19.29 -5.75 3.56
C ILE A 208 -20.71 -6.26 3.29
N ALA A 209 -21.42 -5.56 2.42
CA ALA A 209 -22.86 -5.76 2.17
C ALA A 209 -23.21 -6.41 0.81
N SER A 210 -22.21 -6.65 -0.04
CA SER A 210 -22.39 -7.22 -1.38
C SER A 210 -21.20 -8.12 -1.76
N ASN A 211 -21.20 -8.65 -2.97
CA ASN A 211 -20.22 -9.62 -3.47
C ASN A 211 -18.87 -8.98 -3.82
N ASN A 212 -18.40 -8.08 -2.96
CA ASN A 212 -17.19 -7.30 -3.13
C ASN A 212 -15.97 -8.22 -3.17
N ILE A 213 -14.93 -7.74 -3.84
CA ILE A 213 -13.59 -8.27 -3.80
C ILE A 213 -12.76 -7.41 -2.83
N VAL A 214 -12.06 -8.06 -1.90
CA VAL A 214 -10.98 -7.45 -1.10
C VAL A 214 -9.70 -8.20 -1.47
N ALA A 215 -8.76 -7.53 -2.14
CA ALA A 215 -7.58 -8.18 -2.72
C ALA A 215 -6.28 -7.42 -2.45
N GLU A 216 -5.18 -8.11 -2.11
CA GLU A 216 -3.87 -7.47 -1.92
C GLU A 216 -3.92 -6.33 -0.87
N SER A 217 -4.72 -6.50 0.18
CA SER A 217 -4.93 -5.47 1.19
C SER A 217 -4.53 -5.94 2.58
N CYS A 218 -4.15 -5.01 3.45
CA CYS A 218 -3.83 -5.35 4.83
C CYS A 218 -4.23 -4.28 5.85
N ALA A 219 -4.31 -4.72 7.11
CA ALA A 219 -4.55 -3.86 8.26
C ALA A 219 -3.59 -4.21 9.40
N THR A 220 -3.04 -3.19 10.03
CA THR A 220 -1.92 -3.35 10.99
C THR A 220 -2.23 -2.79 12.37
N GLY A 221 -3.16 -1.84 12.47
CA GLY A 221 -3.57 -1.24 13.73
C GLY A 221 -4.34 -2.19 14.64
N ASP A 222 -4.26 -1.93 15.94
CA ASP A 222 -5.01 -2.69 16.95
C ASP A 222 -6.50 -2.36 16.88
N ILE A 223 -7.32 -3.40 17.04
CA ILE A 223 -8.78 -3.31 16.92
C ILE A 223 -9.43 -3.70 18.23
N THR A 224 -10.30 -2.84 18.75
CA THR A 224 -11.17 -3.13 19.89
C THR A 224 -12.62 -2.97 19.47
N GLY A 225 -13.45 -4.00 19.72
CA GLY A 225 -14.88 -4.00 19.38
C GLY A 225 -15.74 -4.74 20.41
N ASN A 226 -17.07 -4.62 20.31
CA ASN A 226 -18.00 -5.37 21.15
C ASN A 226 -18.52 -6.65 20.46
N ALA A 227 -18.98 -6.58 19.21
CA ALA A 227 -19.32 -7.79 18.42
C ALA A 227 -19.00 -7.66 16.91
N TYR A 228 -18.75 -8.80 16.26
CA TYR A 228 -18.30 -8.92 14.87
C TYR A 228 -16.99 -8.12 14.64
N ILE A 229 -15.90 -8.62 15.21
CA ILE A 229 -14.59 -7.97 15.18
C ILE A 229 -13.64 -8.81 14.33
N GLY A 230 -13.09 -8.23 13.26
CA GLY A 230 -12.10 -8.90 12.42
C GLY A 230 -10.85 -8.06 12.23
N GLY A 231 -9.68 -8.68 12.23
CA GLY A 231 -8.43 -7.98 11.96
C GLY A 231 -8.42 -7.23 10.62
N LEU A 232 -9.11 -7.75 9.60
CA LEU A 232 -9.28 -7.11 8.30
C LEU A 232 -10.73 -6.63 8.11
N VAL A 233 -11.72 -7.49 8.31
CA VAL A 233 -13.14 -7.15 8.09
C VAL A 233 -14.01 -7.57 9.27
N GLY A 234 -14.81 -6.64 9.80
CA GLY A 234 -15.72 -6.92 10.92
C GLY A 234 -16.78 -7.96 10.57
N ARG A 235 -17.56 -7.70 9.51
CA ARG A 235 -18.57 -8.65 9.01
C ARG A 235 -18.66 -8.67 7.49
N VAL A 236 -18.75 -9.88 6.94
CA VAL A 236 -19.07 -10.14 5.54
C VAL A 236 -20.47 -10.74 5.47
N TYR A 237 -21.42 -10.01 4.89
CA TYR A 237 -22.80 -10.45 4.71
C TYR A 237 -23.14 -10.43 3.21
N ALA A 238 -22.71 -11.48 2.50
CA ALA A 238 -22.72 -11.52 1.04
C ALA A 238 -22.73 -12.94 0.48
N ASN A 239 -23.16 -13.07 -0.77
CA ASN A 239 -23.27 -14.35 -1.49
C ASN A 239 -22.22 -14.41 -2.60
N GLY A 240 -21.00 -14.84 -2.26
CA GLY A 240 -19.91 -14.95 -3.25
C GLY A 240 -18.86 -13.84 -3.19
N ALA A 241 -18.82 -13.06 -2.10
CA ALA A 241 -17.70 -12.14 -1.84
C ALA A 241 -16.35 -12.89 -1.80
N LYS A 242 -15.27 -12.18 -2.13
CA LYS A 242 -13.92 -12.74 -2.19
C LYS A 242 -12.96 -11.92 -1.33
N ILE A 243 -12.26 -12.59 -0.43
CA ILE A 243 -11.16 -12.04 0.35
C ILE A 243 -9.91 -12.79 -0.09
N GLU A 244 -9.03 -12.12 -0.82
CA GLU A 244 -7.92 -12.75 -1.54
C GLU A 244 -6.60 -12.04 -1.26
N ASN A 245 -5.51 -12.79 -1.14
CA ASN A 245 -4.17 -12.25 -0.97
C ASN A 245 -4.09 -11.12 0.08
N SER A 246 -4.67 -11.30 1.26
CA SER A 246 -4.89 -10.20 2.21
C SER A 246 -4.59 -10.61 3.65
N PHE A 247 -4.17 -9.66 4.49
CA PHE A 247 -3.70 -10.02 5.83
C PHE A 247 -3.96 -9.00 6.94
N ALA A 248 -3.90 -9.47 8.18
CA ALA A 248 -4.05 -8.65 9.38
C ALA A 248 -2.94 -8.91 10.41
N LEU A 249 -2.34 -7.83 10.92
CA LEU A 249 -1.22 -7.90 11.88
C LEU A 249 -1.61 -7.47 13.30
N GLY A 250 -2.55 -6.52 13.41
CA GLY A 250 -2.89 -5.90 14.69
C GLY A 250 -3.62 -6.82 15.64
N LYS A 251 -3.50 -6.54 16.94
CA LYS A 251 -4.23 -7.27 17.99
C LYS A 251 -5.73 -7.02 17.86
N VAL A 252 -6.53 -8.08 18.00
CA VAL A 252 -7.99 -8.02 17.91
C VAL A 252 -8.61 -8.31 19.28
N THR A 253 -9.32 -7.35 19.86
CA THR A 253 -9.94 -7.45 21.19
C THR A 253 -11.46 -7.32 21.11
N GLY A 254 -12.17 -8.42 21.39
CA GLY A 254 -13.64 -8.45 21.52
C GLY A 254 -14.08 -8.42 22.98
N ARG A 255 -14.94 -7.46 23.35
CA ARG A 255 -15.40 -7.24 24.75
C ARG A 255 -16.83 -7.69 25.04
N GLY A 256 -17.60 -8.06 24.03
CA GLY A 256 -18.98 -8.48 24.19
C GLY A 256 -19.12 -9.87 24.82
N SER A 257 -20.34 -10.22 25.23
CA SER A 257 -20.65 -11.56 25.74
C SER A 257 -20.64 -12.66 24.67
N ASN A 258 -20.81 -12.27 23.40
CA ASN A 258 -20.73 -13.15 22.24
C ASN A 258 -20.09 -12.38 21.06
N PRO A 259 -18.78 -12.12 21.13
CA PRO A 259 -18.16 -11.08 20.34
C PRO A 259 -17.92 -11.49 18.89
N TYR A 260 -17.88 -12.78 18.52
CA TYR A 260 -17.45 -13.22 17.18
C TYR A 260 -16.16 -12.51 16.73
N THR A 261 -15.05 -12.85 17.36
CA THR A 261 -13.75 -12.21 17.14
C THR A 261 -12.88 -13.09 16.25
N GLY A 262 -12.50 -12.61 15.07
CA GLY A 262 -11.58 -13.30 14.17
C GLY A 262 -10.28 -12.53 13.97
N GLY A 263 -9.16 -13.22 13.86
CA GLY A 263 -7.88 -12.58 13.52
C GLY A 263 -7.89 -11.97 12.11
N LEU A 264 -8.72 -12.46 11.18
CA LEU A 264 -8.93 -11.86 9.87
C LEU A 264 -10.37 -11.32 9.70
N LEU A 265 -11.37 -12.16 9.91
CA LEU A 265 -12.80 -11.84 9.68
C LEU A 265 -13.63 -12.09 10.95
N GLY A 266 -14.42 -11.13 11.42
CA GLY A 266 -15.25 -11.35 12.62
C GLY A 266 -16.36 -12.36 12.40
N GLN A 267 -17.27 -12.07 11.47
CA GLN A 267 -18.28 -13.02 11.01
C GLN A 267 -18.37 -13.04 9.48
N VAL A 268 -18.55 -14.24 8.93
CA VAL A 268 -18.96 -14.43 7.54
C VAL A 268 -20.32 -15.11 7.47
N TYR A 269 -21.21 -14.58 6.64
CA TYR A 269 -22.52 -15.15 6.39
C TYR A 269 -22.89 -15.08 4.91
N SER A 270 -23.05 -16.25 4.29
CA SER A 270 -23.68 -16.44 2.99
C SER A 270 -24.97 -17.24 3.15
N SER A 271 -26.08 -16.77 2.56
CA SER A 271 -27.37 -17.47 2.55
C SER A 271 -27.52 -18.45 1.38
N SER A 272 -26.59 -18.44 0.42
CA SER A 272 -26.64 -19.27 -0.78
C SER A 272 -25.58 -20.39 -0.73
N SER A 273 -26.02 -21.65 -0.66
CA SER A 273 -25.13 -22.82 -0.73
C SER A 273 -24.32 -22.90 -2.04
N ALA A 274 -24.79 -22.25 -3.12
CA ALA A 274 -24.10 -22.18 -4.39
C ALA A 274 -23.08 -21.03 -4.49
N ALA A 275 -23.16 -20.03 -3.61
CA ALA A 275 -22.32 -18.82 -3.64
C ALA A 275 -21.65 -18.60 -2.27
N ARG A 276 -20.66 -19.44 -1.98
CA ARG A 276 -19.80 -19.34 -0.79
C ARG A 276 -18.93 -18.09 -0.84
N VAL A 277 -18.67 -17.49 0.32
CA VAL A 277 -17.59 -16.49 0.43
C VAL A 277 -16.24 -17.19 0.31
N ASN A 278 -15.37 -16.70 -0.58
CA ASN A 278 -14.04 -17.26 -0.79
C ASN A 278 -13.02 -16.51 0.07
N VAL A 279 -12.22 -17.23 0.85
CA VAL A 279 -11.07 -16.70 1.59
C VAL A 279 -9.83 -17.45 1.11
N ASN A 280 -9.01 -16.79 0.30
CA ASN A 280 -7.92 -17.45 -0.40
C ASN A 280 -6.59 -16.69 -0.26
N ASN A 281 -5.51 -17.39 0.06
CA ASN A 281 -4.18 -16.80 0.26
C ASN A 281 -4.17 -15.66 1.30
N CYS A 282 -4.91 -15.83 2.39
CA CYS A 282 -4.99 -14.83 3.44
C CYS A 282 -4.24 -15.27 4.70
N TYR A 283 -3.80 -14.32 5.52
CA TYR A 283 -3.25 -14.68 6.81
C TYR A 283 -3.49 -13.67 7.92
N SER A 284 -3.43 -14.13 9.17
CA SER A 284 -3.53 -13.25 10.34
C SER A 284 -2.57 -13.68 11.46
N VAL A 285 -1.86 -12.71 12.04
CA VAL A 285 -0.81 -13.00 13.04
C VAL A 285 -1.02 -12.28 14.37
N GLY A 286 -1.94 -11.31 14.39
CA GLY A 286 -2.27 -10.56 15.61
C GLY A 286 -2.89 -11.43 16.69
N ILE A 287 -2.65 -11.04 17.94
CA ILE A 287 -3.24 -11.71 19.12
C ILE A 287 -4.76 -11.54 19.09
N VAL A 288 -5.51 -12.63 19.29
CA VAL A 288 -6.98 -12.60 19.35
C VAL A 288 -7.45 -12.75 20.81
N ASN A 289 -7.88 -11.65 21.40
CA ASN A 289 -8.44 -11.61 22.75
C ASN A 289 -9.97 -11.51 22.69
N ALA A 290 -10.68 -12.56 23.08
CA ALA A 290 -12.14 -12.54 23.15
C ALA A 290 -12.64 -13.12 24.48
N THR A 291 -13.67 -12.49 25.03
CA THR A 291 -14.44 -13.06 26.14
C THR A 291 -15.52 -14.00 25.59
N GLY A 292 -15.48 -15.29 25.91
CA GLY A 292 -16.49 -16.28 25.49
C GLY A 292 -15.99 -17.30 24.46
N THR A 293 -16.90 -18.10 23.88
CA THR A 293 -16.58 -19.29 23.04
C THR A 293 -16.50 -19.02 21.54
N THR A 294 -16.49 -17.76 21.09
CA THR A 294 -16.58 -17.42 19.67
C THR A 294 -15.39 -16.60 19.19
N ALA A 295 -14.21 -17.23 19.24
CA ALA A 295 -12.95 -16.68 18.75
C ALA A 295 -12.35 -17.59 17.67
N GLY A 296 -11.76 -16.99 16.64
CA GLY A 296 -11.15 -17.72 15.54
C GLY A 296 -9.84 -17.10 15.09
N GLY A 297 -8.85 -17.93 14.75
CA GLY A 297 -7.58 -17.46 14.19
C GLY A 297 -7.80 -16.68 12.90
N LEU A 298 -8.52 -17.25 11.93
CA LEU A 298 -8.96 -16.54 10.73
C LEU A 298 -10.36 -15.93 10.89
N ILE A 299 -11.37 -16.75 11.21
CA ILE A 299 -12.78 -16.34 11.22
C ILE A 299 -13.42 -16.61 12.58
N GLY A 300 -13.99 -15.59 13.23
CA GLY A 300 -14.65 -15.72 14.53
C GLY A 300 -15.95 -16.52 14.48
N GLN A 301 -16.80 -16.26 13.49
CA GLN A 301 -17.96 -17.09 13.17
C GLN A 301 -18.09 -17.31 11.66
N ASN A 302 -18.15 -18.57 11.26
CA ASN A 302 -18.20 -18.96 9.87
C ASN A 302 -19.57 -19.56 9.51
N ASN A 303 -20.26 -18.95 8.55
CA ASN A 303 -21.39 -19.56 7.86
C ASN A 303 -21.17 -19.54 6.33
N ASN A 304 -20.85 -20.71 5.77
CA ASN A 304 -20.76 -20.99 4.34
C ASN A 304 -19.60 -20.28 3.60
N THR A 305 -18.37 -20.52 4.07
CA THR A 305 -17.12 -20.10 3.37
C THR A 305 -16.41 -21.26 2.67
N LEU A 306 -15.59 -20.92 1.68
CA LEU A 306 -14.51 -21.74 1.16
C LEU A 306 -13.19 -21.09 1.58
N ILE A 307 -12.40 -21.78 2.42
CA ILE A 307 -11.09 -21.30 2.86
C ILE A 307 -10.02 -22.13 2.15
N THR A 308 -9.09 -21.48 1.45
CA THR A 308 -7.97 -22.13 0.76
C THR A 308 -6.66 -21.40 1.01
N ASN A 309 -5.57 -22.15 1.20
CA ASN A 309 -4.21 -21.62 1.34
C ASN A 309 -4.10 -20.44 2.33
N SER A 310 -4.88 -20.45 3.41
CA SER A 310 -4.98 -19.34 4.34
C SER A 310 -4.63 -19.79 5.75
N TYR A 311 -3.90 -18.97 6.48
CA TYR A 311 -3.20 -19.39 7.69
C TYR A 311 -3.31 -18.38 8.82
N PHE A 312 -3.19 -18.82 10.06
CA PHE A 312 -3.05 -17.91 11.19
C PHE A 312 -1.94 -18.36 12.12
N ASP A 313 -1.34 -17.41 12.84
CA ASP A 313 -0.34 -17.72 13.85
C ASP A 313 -0.97 -18.34 15.10
N SER A 314 -0.73 -19.64 15.29
CA SER A 314 -1.29 -20.40 16.41
C SER A 314 -0.71 -20.01 17.77
N ALA A 315 0.52 -19.47 17.81
CA ALA A 315 1.13 -19.04 19.06
C ALA A 315 0.40 -17.82 19.65
N ASN A 316 -0.12 -16.95 18.78
CA ASN A 316 -0.77 -15.70 19.16
C ASN A 316 -2.30 -15.83 19.31
N ALA A 317 -2.92 -16.81 18.63
CA ALA A 317 -4.37 -16.96 18.64
C ALA A 317 -4.94 -17.61 19.91
N GLY A 318 -4.15 -18.36 20.68
CA GLY A 318 -4.55 -18.86 22.02
C GLY A 318 -5.64 -19.94 22.09
N PHE A 319 -6.06 -20.54 20.96
CA PHE A 319 -7.09 -21.59 20.90
C PHE A 319 -6.72 -22.73 19.93
N GLU A 320 -7.14 -23.98 20.23
CA GLU A 320 -7.05 -25.12 19.29
C GLU A 320 -8.12 -25.01 18.19
N LEU A 321 -7.68 -24.88 16.94
CA LEU A 321 -8.52 -24.77 15.73
C LEU A 321 -7.89 -25.61 14.60
N PRO A 322 -8.57 -25.84 13.46
CA PRO A 322 -8.18 -26.86 12.48
C PRO A 322 -6.69 -26.84 12.09
N LEU A 323 -6.05 -28.01 12.19
CA LEU A 323 -4.60 -28.24 12.01
C LEU A 323 -4.04 -27.79 10.64
N ASP A 324 -4.90 -27.63 9.63
CA ASP A 324 -4.52 -27.24 8.27
C ASP A 324 -4.28 -25.72 8.11
N GLN A 325 -4.83 -24.91 9.02
CA GLN A 325 -4.76 -23.44 8.97
C GLN A 325 -3.85 -22.86 10.05
N ALA A 326 -3.74 -23.52 11.20
CA ALA A 326 -2.86 -23.09 12.29
C ALA A 326 -1.39 -23.36 11.92
N LYS A 327 -0.55 -22.32 11.98
CA LYS A 327 0.91 -22.42 11.78
C LYS A 327 1.62 -21.73 12.93
N THR A 328 2.77 -22.25 13.32
CA THR A 328 3.61 -21.56 14.30
C THR A 328 4.27 -20.34 13.67
N THR A 329 4.67 -19.34 14.48
CA THR A 329 5.45 -18.21 13.98
C THR A 329 6.64 -18.67 13.12
N PRO A 330 7.53 -19.60 13.56
CA PRO A 330 8.65 -20.04 12.72
C PRO A 330 8.26 -20.71 11.40
N ASP A 331 7.07 -21.31 11.31
CA ASP A 331 6.58 -21.87 10.04
C ASP A 331 6.12 -20.75 9.10
N LEU A 332 5.42 -19.75 9.61
CA LEU A 332 4.93 -18.60 8.84
C LEU A 332 6.04 -17.67 8.34
N LEU A 333 7.26 -17.82 8.84
CA LEU A 333 8.45 -17.13 8.32
C LEU A 333 9.16 -17.89 7.18
N LYS A 334 8.55 -18.95 6.65
CA LYS A 334 9.16 -19.79 5.60
C LYS A 334 8.28 -19.88 4.36
N MET A 335 8.85 -19.55 3.20
CA MET A 335 8.19 -19.56 1.90
C MET A 335 7.59 -20.93 1.57
N VAL A 336 8.24 -22.01 2.00
CA VAL A 336 7.82 -23.40 1.76
C VAL A 336 6.45 -23.75 2.35
N VAL A 337 5.93 -22.95 3.28
CA VAL A 337 4.57 -23.09 3.84
C VAL A 337 3.52 -22.54 2.88
N PHE A 338 3.88 -21.60 2.03
CA PHE A 338 2.99 -20.85 1.14
C PHE A 338 3.09 -21.32 -0.33
N ARG A 339 3.26 -22.63 -0.57
CA ARG A 339 3.59 -23.19 -1.91
C ARG A 339 2.62 -22.82 -3.04
N ASN A 340 1.38 -22.46 -2.72
CA ASN A 340 0.35 -22.08 -3.68
C ASN A 340 0.17 -20.56 -3.83
N TRP A 341 1.04 -19.76 -3.21
CA TRP A 341 1.03 -18.31 -3.30
C TRP A 341 1.94 -17.81 -4.42
N ASP A 342 1.57 -16.68 -5.01
CA ASP A 342 2.33 -16.04 -6.08
C ASP A 342 3.44 -15.14 -5.50
N PHE A 343 4.65 -15.69 -5.36
CA PHE A 343 5.85 -14.93 -5.01
C PHE A 343 6.57 -14.33 -6.23
N GLU A 344 6.03 -14.54 -7.44
CA GLU A 344 6.53 -13.90 -8.64
C GLU A 344 5.96 -12.48 -8.79
N ASN A 345 4.73 -12.23 -8.34
CA ASN A 345 4.05 -10.95 -8.59
C ASN A 345 3.42 -10.31 -7.34
N ILE A 346 3.00 -11.09 -6.34
CA ILE A 346 2.19 -10.57 -5.22
C ILE A 346 2.96 -10.52 -3.91
N TRP A 347 3.62 -11.63 -3.55
CA TRP A 347 4.18 -11.82 -2.22
C TRP A 347 5.71 -11.78 -2.18
N GLU A 348 6.26 -11.36 -1.05
CA GLU A 348 7.65 -11.47 -0.63
C GLU A 348 7.70 -12.08 0.75
N ILE A 349 8.80 -12.77 1.06
CA ILE A 349 9.11 -13.21 2.41
C ILE A 349 10.62 -13.23 2.55
N GLU A 350 11.12 -12.66 3.63
CA GLU A 350 12.53 -12.75 3.99
C GLU A 350 12.64 -13.89 5.00
N GLU A 351 13.22 -15.02 4.56
CA GLU A 351 13.22 -16.30 5.30
C GLU A 351 13.71 -16.12 6.74
N ASN A 352 12.88 -16.52 7.70
CA ASN A 352 13.12 -16.36 9.13
C ASN A 352 13.23 -14.91 9.63
N ILE A 353 12.84 -13.90 8.84
CA ILE A 353 12.85 -12.49 9.26
C ILE A 353 11.42 -11.93 9.28
N THR A 354 10.67 -12.13 8.20
CA THR A 354 9.35 -11.53 8.02
C THR A 354 8.25 -12.56 7.76
N TYR A 355 7.01 -12.18 8.10
CA TYR A 355 5.83 -12.78 7.47
C TYR A 355 5.74 -12.38 5.99
N PRO A 356 4.96 -13.09 5.15
CA PRO A 356 4.76 -12.68 3.77
C PRO A 356 4.19 -11.26 3.65
N TYR A 357 4.76 -10.42 2.80
CA TYR A 357 4.28 -9.06 2.54
C TYR A 357 4.19 -8.77 1.05
N PHE A 358 3.62 -7.63 0.66
CA PHE A 358 3.40 -7.32 -0.75
C PHE A 358 4.63 -6.73 -1.44
N ILE A 359 4.94 -7.17 -2.66
CA ILE A 359 6.10 -6.69 -3.44
C ILE A 359 5.99 -5.21 -3.82
N ASN A 360 4.77 -4.76 -4.16
CA ASN A 360 4.54 -3.47 -4.80
C ASN A 360 3.91 -2.43 -3.88
N LEU A 361 3.84 -2.71 -2.58
CA LEU A 361 3.26 -1.83 -1.57
C LEU A 361 4.23 -1.57 -0.43
N PRO A 362 4.06 -0.47 0.32
CA PRO A 362 4.86 -0.22 1.53
C PRO A 362 4.81 -1.42 2.47
N MET A 363 5.98 -1.88 2.90
CA MET A 363 6.10 -3.00 3.83
C MET A 363 5.69 -2.53 5.25
N PRO A 364 4.63 -3.09 5.85
CA PRO A 364 4.28 -2.72 7.20
C PRO A 364 5.32 -3.19 8.21
N SER A 365 5.70 -2.35 9.17
CA SER A 365 6.71 -2.71 10.18
C SER A 365 6.36 -3.98 10.97
N GLY A 366 5.08 -4.22 11.23
CA GLY A 366 4.60 -5.40 11.96
C GLY A 366 4.78 -6.74 11.23
N VAL A 367 5.24 -6.76 9.97
CA VAL A 367 5.59 -8.02 9.30
C VAL A 367 6.97 -8.53 9.72
N ILE A 368 7.84 -7.65 10.24
CA ILE A 368 9.16 -8.01 10.77
C ILE A 368 8.96 -8.67 12.13
N VAL A 369 9.47 -9.89 12.28
CA VAL A 369 9.38 -10.65 13.55
C VAL A 369 10.73 -10.68 14.24
N ASN A 370 11.77 -11.04 13.50
CA ASN A 370 13.13 -11.14 14.06
C ASN A 370 13.88 -9.82 13.83
N HIS A 371 13.50 -8.79 14.60
CA HIS A 371 14.12 -7.46 14.57
C HIS A 371 15.64 -7.51 14.80
N GLU A 372 16.11 -8.44 15.63
CA GLU A 372 17.54 -8.68 15.87
C GLU A 372 18.30 -9.05 14.58
N LEU A 373 17.65 -9.60 13.55
CA LEU A 373 18.31 -9.87 12.27
C LEU A 373 18.32 -8.65 11.35
N VAL A 374 17.43 -7.68 11.55
CA VAL A 374 17.31 -6.45 10.76
C VAL A 374 18.22 -5.35 11.29
N GLU A 375 18.27 -5.16 12.61
CA GLU A 375 19.01 -4.06 13.27
C GLU A 375 20.54 -4.26 13.34
N VAL A 376 21.07 -5.41 12.89
CA VAL A 376 22.49 -5.79 13.12
C VAL A 376 23.44 -5.34 12.00
N LEU A 377 23.00 -4.46 11.08
CA LEU A 377 23.95 -3.80 10.19
C LEU A 377 24.90 -2.92 11.02
N GLU A 378 26.20 -3.14 10.89
CA GLU A 378 27.21 -2.27 11.52
C GLU A 378 27.17 -0.90 10.84
N GLY A 379 27.07 0.18 11.62
CA GLY A 379 26.84 1.54 11.11
C GLY A 379 25.44 2.05 11.49
N ASP A 380 25.13 3.30 11.15
CA ASP A 380 23.79 3.90 11.34
C ASP A 380 23.16 4.38 10.01
N GLY A 381 23.85 4.12 8.89
CA GLY A 381 23.36 4.45 7.56
C GLY A 381 23.49 5.92 7.19
N THR A 382 24.18 6.74 7.99
CA THR A 382 24.53 8.13 7.66
C THR A 382 25.75 8.19 6.74
N PRO A 383 26.02 9.32 6.05
CA PRO A 383 27.23 9.49 5.25
C PRO A 383 28.53 9.27 6.05
N GLU A 384 28.56 9.71 7.31
CA GLU A 384 29.73 9.60 8.20
C GLU A 384 29.92 8.17 8.74
N ASN A 385 28.84 7.41 8.87
CA ASN A 385 28.83 6.07 9.44
C ASN A 385 27.90 5.13 8.65
N PRO A 386 28.25 4.83 7.38
CA PRO A 386 27.41 4.04 6.50
C PRO A 386 27.22 2.62 7.01
N TYR A 387 26.09 1.99 6.66
CA TYR A 387 25.88 0.58 6.91
C TYR A 387 26.90 -0.28 6.17
N ILE A 388 27.51 -1.20 6.89
CA ILE A 388 28.57 -2.08 6.40
C ILE A 388 27.95 -3.39 5.93
N ILE A 389 28.15 -3.71 4.66
CA ILE A 389 27.63 -4.91 4.01
C ILE A 389 28.74 -5.95 3.88
N LYS A 390 28.58 -7.11 4.52
CA LYS A 390 29.63 -8.13 4.61
C LYS A 390 29.30 -9.45 3.92
N ASP A 391 28.01 -9.71 3.70
CA ASP A 391 27.51 -10.94 3.08
C ASP A 391 26.17 -10.73 2.36
N ALA A 392 25.61 -11.82 1.83
CA ALA A 392 24.37 -11.83 1.07
C ALA A 392 23.13 -11.47 1.91
N ILE A 393 23.19 -11.73 3.22
CA ILE A 393 22.11 -11.41 4.16
C ILE A 393 22.11 -9.90 4.39
N ASP A 394 23.27 -9.29 4.61
CA ASP A 394 23.41 -7.84 4.81
C ASP A 394 22.94 -7.05 3.59
N ILE A 395 23.35 -7.43 2.37
CA ILE A 395 22.94 -6.68 1.16
C ILE A 395 21.44 -6.76 0.93
N SER A 396 20.79 -7.87 1.33
CA SER A 396 19.34 -8.01 1.22
C SER A 396 18.60 -7.06 2.18
N LYS A 397 19.20 -6.72 3.32
CA LYS A 397 18.62 -5.77 4.30
C LYS A 397 18.53 -4.34 3.79
N MET A 398 19.21 -3.99 2.69
CA MET A 398 19.08 -2.67 2.07
C MET A 398 17.62 -2.32 1.70
N ARG A 399 16.77 -3.33 1.51
CA ARG A 399 15.32 -3.15 1.28
C ARG A 399 14.60 -2.45 2.42
N PHE A 400 15.13 -2.53 3.64
CA PHE A 400 14.50 -1.98 4.83
C PHE A 400 14.81 -0.49 5.04
N SER A 401 15.84 0.04 4.35
CA SER A 401 16.25 1.44 4.45
C SER A 401 16.71 1.98 3.09
N MET A 402 15.76 2.24 2.19
CA MET A 402 15.99 2.57 0.78
C MET A 402 16.73 3.90 0.50
N ASP A 403 16.90 4.73 1.53
CA ASP A 403 17.48 6.08 1.43
C ASP A 403 18.82 6.21 2.19
N SER A 404 19.35 5.13 2.75
CA SER A 404 20.58 5.14 3.57
C SER A 404 21.88 5.00 2.77
N HIS A 405 23.01 5.18 3.45
CA HIS A 405 24.37 5.01 2.90
C HIS A 405 24.95 3.64 3.25
N TYR A 406 25.51 2.96 2.25
CA TYR A 406 26.03 1.60 2.35
C TYR A 406 27.45 1.49 1.80
N VAL A 407 28.26 0.63 2.43
CA VAL A 407 29.62 0.30 1.96
C VAL A 407 29.88 -1.20 2.04
N LEU A 408 30.38 -1.79 0.95
CA LEU A 408 30.83 -3.17 0.98
C LEU A 408 32.15 -3.30 1.74
N LYS A 409 32.27 -4.37 2.54
CA LYS A 409 33.50 -4.71 3.27
C LYS A 409 34.14 -6.01 2.80
N ASN A 410 33.41 -6.81 2.01
CA ASN A 410 33.88 -8.05 1.39
C ASN A 410 33.22 -8.20 0.01
N ASP A 411 33.75 -9.13 -0.79
CA ASP A 411 33.00 -9.70 -1.91
C ASP A 411 31.73 -10.39 -1.37
N ILE A 412 30.62 -10.21 -2.07
CA ILE A 412 29.32 -10.77 -1.72
C ILE A 412 28.95 -11.86 -2.73
N ASP A 413 28.65 -13.05 -2.26
CA ASP A 413 28.23 -14.17 -3.11
C ASP A 413 26.73 -14.43 -2.96
N LEU A 414 25.98 -14.31 -4.06
CA LEU A 414 24.54 -14.54 -4.13
C LEU A 414 24.19 -15.97 -4.62
N GLU A 415 25.14 -16.90 -4.61
CA GLU A 415 24.89 -18.28 -5.03
C GLU A 415 23.72 -18.90 -4.25
N ASN A 416 22.84 -19.60 -4.96
CA ASN A 416 21.61 -20.21 -4.44
C ASN A 416 20.58 -19.23 -3.87
N ILE A 417 20.76 -17.92 -4.08
CA ILE A 417 19.77 -16.90 -3.74
C ILE A 417 19.05 -16.51 -5.03
N LEU A 418 17.75 -16.75 -5.07
CA LEU A 418 16.89 -16.15 -6.10
C LEU A 418 16.76 -14.67 -5.74
N TRP A 419 17.57 -13.84 -6.39
CA TRP A 419 17.67 -12.43 -6.04
C TRP A 419 16.40 -11.67 -6.41
N ARG A 420 16.03 -10.77 -5.52
CA ARG A 420 14.94 -9.82 -5.73
C ARG A 420 15.53 -8.44 -5.96
N PRO A 421 15.08 -7.63 -6.92
CA PRO A 421 15.67 -6.31 -7.13
C PRO A 421 15.47 -5.38 -5.92
N ILE A 422 16.49 -4.62 -5.51
CA ILE A 422 16.35 -3.56 -4.50
C ILE A 422 15.63 -2.36 -5.14
N GLY A 423 14.54 -1.91 -4.53
CA GLY A 423 13.73 -0.80 -5.02
C GLY A 423 12.74 -1.19 -6.12
N VAL A 424 11.52 -0.64 -6.03
CA VAL A 424 10.43 -0.77 -7.00
C VAL A 424 9.86 0.61 -7.35
N SER A 425 9.05 0.74 -8.40
CA SER A 425 8.56 2.06 -8.85
C SER A 425 7.75 2.83 -7.79
N THR A 426 7.10 2.12 -6.86
CA THR A 426 6.34 2.70 -5.74
C THR A 426 7.20 2.98 -4.50
N MET A 427 8.37 2.35 -4.39
CA MET A 427 9.32 2.51 -3.30
C MET A 427 10.75 2.39 -3.86
N PRO A 428 11.23 3.43 -4.55
CA PRO A 428 12.52 3.40 -5.23
C PRO A 428 13.67 3.45 -4.23
N PHE A 429 14.82 2.90 -4.62
CA PHE A 429 16.06 3.14 -3.88
C PHE A 429 16.60 4.54 -4.21
N ARG A 430 16.85 5.36 -3.18
CA ARG A 430 17.40 6.71 -3.30
C ARG A 430 18.73 6.89 -2.56
N GLY A 431 19.16 5.85 -1.85
CA GLY A 431 20.38 5.85 -1.06
C GLY A 431 21.66 5.73 -1.89
N GLU A 432 22.74 5.37 -1.17
CA GLU A 432 24.09 5.29 -1.71
C GLU A 432 24.69 3.89 -1.50
N LEU A 433 25.28 3.29 -2.53
CA LEU A 433 26.08 2.06 -2.41
C LEU A 433 27.51 2.27 -2.92
N ASN A 434 28.46 2.28 -1.99
CA ASN A 434 29.89 2.21 -2.29
C ASN A 434 30.35 0.75 -2.32
N GLY A 435 30.62 0.21 -3.50
CA GLY A 435 31.20 -1.12 -3.68
C GLY A 435 32.61 -1.25 -3.08
N ASN A 436 33.31 -0.14 -2.81
CA ASN A 436 34.62 -0.10 -2.17
C ASN A 436 35.67 -1.00 -2.86
N GLY A 437 35.50 -1.25 -4.16
CA GLY A 437 36.34 -2.13 -4.97
C GLY A 437 35.99 -3.63 -4.88
N TYR A 438 35.01 -4.02 -4.07
CA TYR A 438 34.54 -5.40 -3.93
C TYR A 438 33.56 -5.79 -5.04
N SER A 439 33.32 -7.10 -5.14
CA SER A 439 32.45 -7.71 -6.14
C SER A 439 31.17 -8.27 -5.54
N ILE A 440 30.07 -8.21 -6.29
CA ILE A 440 28.86 -9.02 -6.07
C ILE A 440 28.84 -10.13 -7.12
N LYS A 441 28.73 -11.38 -6.70
CA LYS A 441 28.88 -12.57 -7.55
C LYS A 441 27.57 -13.34 -7.63
N ASN A 442 27.38 -14.06 -8.73
CA ASN A 442 26.34 -15.06 -8.92
C ASN A 442 24.90 -14.52 -8.76
N LEU A 443 24.69 -13.26 -9.16
CA LEU A 443 23.37 -12.65 -9.18
C LEU A 443 22.44 -13.47 -10.10
N PHE A 444 21.36 -14.04 -9.56
CA PHE A 444 20.38 -14.80 -10.34
C PHE A 444 18.97 -14.24 -10.17
N ILE A 445 18.37 -13.76 -11.25
CA ILE A 445 16.99 -13.26 -11.31
C ILE A 445 16.29 -13.94 -12.49
N ASN A 446 15.17 -14.62 -12.25
CA ASN A 446 14.36 -15.23 -13.30
C ASN A 446 12.87 -14.89 -13.14
N ARG A 447 12.43 -13.77 -13.72
CA ARG A 447 11.05 -13.26 -13.62
C ARG A 447 10.55 -12.79 -15.00
N PRO A 448 10.29 -13.71 -15.95
CA PRO A 448 10.06 -13.37 -17.36
C PRO A 448 8.84 -12.49 -17.63
N ALA A 449 7.91 -12.35 -16.66
CA ALA A 449 6.74 -11.47 -16.75
C ALA A 449 6.93 -10.09 -16.08
N ALA A 450 7.98 -9.92 -15.27
CA ALA A 450 8.21 -8.72 -14.47
C ALA A 450 9.07 -7.69 -15.22
N ASP A 451 8.80 -6.40 -14.95
CA ASP A 451 9.59 -5.29 -15.48
C ASP A 451 10.59 -4.80 -14.43
N ASN A 452 11.58 -4.00 -14.86
CA ASN A 452 12.52 -3.27 -14.01
C ASN A 452 13.36 -4.23 -13.15
N LEU A 453 14.19 -5.05 -13.79
CA LEU A 453 15.00 -6.07 -13.11
C LEU A 453 16.50 -5.78 -13.21
N GLY A 454 17.17 -5.96 -12.09
CA GLY A 454 18.61 -5.90 -11.88
C GLY A 454 18.93 -6.13 -10.40
N LEU A 455 20.19 -5.96 -9.99
CA LEU A 455 20.52 -5.90 -8.56
C LEU A 455 19.59 -4.89 -7.85
N PHE A 456 19.42 -3.72 -8.48
CA PHE A 456 18.40 -2.73 -8.19
C PHE A 456 17.31 -2.77 -9.27
N GLY A 457 16.05 -2.76 -8.85
CA GLY A 457 14.92 -2.77 -9.77
C GLY A 457 14.62 -1.37 -10.26
N TYR A 458 14.45 -0.45 -9.32
CA TYR A 458 14.12 0.94 -9.59
C TYR A 458 14.91 1.87 -8.66
N ILE A 459 15.67 2.79 -9.24
CA ILE A 459 16.43 3.82 -8.51
C ILE A 459 15.93 5.22 -8.87
N VAL A 460 15.91 6.12 -7.88
CA VAL A 460 15.60 7.54 -8.07
C VAL A 460 16.61 8.42 -7.36
N ASP A 461 17.36 9.23 -8.11
CA ASP A 461 18.40 10.12 -7.59
C ASP A 461 19.46 9.39 -6.73
N GLY A 462 19.64 8.09 -6.93
CA GLY A 462 20.54 7.25 -6.15
C GLY A 462 21.98 7.25 -6.66
N LYS A 463 22.92 6.80 -5.82
CA LYS A 463 24.34 6.77 -6.13
C LYS A 463 24.95 5.39 -5.94
N ILE A 464 25.60 4.83 -6.96
CA ILE A 464 26.24 3.51 -6.91
C ILE A 464 27.63 3.61 -7.54
N TRP A 465 28.69 3.21 -6.82
CA TRP A 465 30.04 3.34 -7.35
C TRP A 465 31.04 2.31 -6.85
N ASN A 466 32.17 2.19 -7.56
CA ASN A 466 33.31 1.32 -7.20
C ASN A 466 32.92 -0.15 -6.98
N LEU A 467 32.10 -0.70 -7.87
CA LEU A 467 31.51 -2.03 -7.72
C LEU A 467 31.83 -2.91 -8.92
N THR A 468 32.10 -4.18 -8.66
CA THR A 468 32.15 -5.20 -9.70
C THR A 468 30.95 -6.14 -9.57
N ILE A 469 30.33 -6.53 -10.69
CA ILE A 469 29.33 -7.61 -10.71
C ILE A 469 29.85 -8.74 -11.61
N GLU A 470 29.93 -9.94 -11.04
CA GLU A 470 30.41 -11.15 -11.71
C GLU A 470 29.29 -12.18 -11.83
N ASN A 471 29.18 -12.81 -12.99
CA ASN A 471 28.23 -13.88 -13.27
C ASN A 471 26.76 -13.49 -12.99
N ALA A 472 26.32 -12.36 -13.55
CA ALA A 472 24.93 -11.92 -13.41
C ALA A 472 24.03 -12.56 -14.47
N ASN A 473 23.04 -13.35 -14.05
CA ASN A 473 22.01 -13.90 -14.93
C ASN A 473 20.65 -13.29 -14.58
N VAL A 474 20.14 -12.42 -15.45
CA VAL A 474 18.90 -11.65 -15.22
C VAL A 474 17.93 -11.86 -16.37
N THR A 475 16.77 -12.44 -16.09
CA THR A 475 15.68 -12.67 -17.06
C THR A 475 14.42 -11.90 -16.65
N GLY A 476 13.93 -11.04 -17.54
CA GLY A 476 12.75 -10.18 -17.30
C GLY A 476 11.93 -9.86 -18.56
N ARG A 477 10.84 -9.11 -18.40
CA ARG A 477 9.99 -8.64 -19.51
C ARG A 477 10.53 -7.34 -20.11
N ASN A 478 10.55 -6.24 -19.34
CA ASN A 478 11.00 -4.92 -19.79
C ASN A 478 12.02 -4.30 -18.82
N ASN A 479 12.86 -3.39 -19.31
CA ASN A 479 13.86 -2.67 -18.52
C ASN A 479 14.73 -3.61 -17.67
N VAL A 480 15.59 -4.39 -18.34
CA VAL A 480 16.41 -5.40 -17.68
C VAL A 480 17.90 -5.04 -17.79
N GLY A 481 18.60 -5.01 -16.67
CA GLY A 481 20.06 -4.87 -16.63
C GLY A 481 20.69 -5.63 -15.47
N ALA A 482 22.01 -5.82 -15.49
CA ALA A 482 22.68 -6.54 -14.40
C ALA A 482 22.67 -5.72 -13.10
N LEU A 483 22.92 -4.40 -13.19
CA LEU A 483 22.91 -3.52 -12.03
C LEU A 483 21.52 -2.92 -11.80
N VAL A 484 20.94 -2.27 -12.81
CA VAL A 484 19.71 -1.47 -12.64
C VAL A 484 18.67 -1.85 -13.69
N GLY A 485 17.42 -2.09 -13.26
CA GLY A 485 16.29 -2.18 -14.17
C GLY A 485 15.93 -0.82 -14.77
N TYR A 486 15.47 0.10 -13.92
CA TYR A 486 15.06 1.46 -14.28
C TYR A 486 15.74 2.52 -13.41
N ALA A 487 16.33 3.54 -14.04
CA ALA A 487 16.93 4.69 -13.38
C ALA A 487 16.18 5.99 -13.75
N LYS A 488 15.50 6.60 -12.76
CA LYS A 488 14.76 7.86 -12.91
C LYS A 488 15.44 9.00 -12.15
N GLY A 489 15.38 10.23 -12.66
CA GLY A 489 16.03 11.37 -12.00
C GLY A 489 17.55 11.35 -12.14
N ASN A 490 18.26 12.12 -11.31
CA ASN A 490 19.68 12.40 -11.46
C ASN A 490 20.59 11.36 -10.78
N ASN A 491 20.53 10.11 -11.26
CA ASN A 491 21.33 9.02 -10.71
C ASN A 491 22.82 9.17 -11.01
N GLN A 492 23.67 8.69 -10.10
CA GLN A 492 25.13 8.73 -10.22
C GLN A 492 25.69 7.30 -10.18
N ILE A 493 26.03 6.74 -11.34
CA ILE A 493 26.60 5.38 -11.45
C ILE A 493 28.03 5.49 -11.99
N MET A 494 29.03 5.20 -11.15
CA MET A 494 30.43 5.52 -11.44
C MET A 494 31.35 4.33 -11.17
N ASN A 495 32.26 4.02 -12.10
CA ASN A 495 33.24 2.93 -11.92
C ASN A 495 32.55 1.60 -11.52
N VAL A 496 31.53 1.21 -12.28
CA VAL A 496 30.85 -0.09 -12.12
C VAL A 496 31.14 -1.00 -13.30
N ASN A 497 31.59 -2.21 -13.00
CA ASN A 497 32.07 -3.17 -14.00
C ASN A 497 31.27 -4.47 -13.96
N ILE A 498 30.62 -4.83 -15.07
CA ILE A 498 29.94 -6.14 -15.24
C ILE A 498 30.88 -7.05 -16.02
N ILE A 499 31.37 -8.13 -15.41
CA ILE A 499 32.47 -8.93 -15.98
C ILE A 499 32.00 -10.18 -16.75
N SER A 500 30.86 -10.75 -16.37
CA SER A 500 30.31 -11.96 -16.99
C SER A 500 28.82 -12.13 -16.66
N GLY A 501 28.13 -12.95 -17.47
CA GLY A 501 26.74 -13.32 -17.24
C GLY A 501 25.87 -13.23 -18.49
N GLU A 502 24.56 -13.13 -18.28
CA GLU A 502 23.54 -13.02 -19.32
C GLU A 502 22.37 -12.14 -18.87
N VAL A 503 21.90 -11.26 -19.75
CA VAL A 503 20.67 -10.49 -19.59
C VAL A 503 19.69 -10.91 -20.68
N ASN A 504 18.54 -11.44 -20.28
CA ASN A 504 17.45 -11.85 -21.16
C ASN A 504 16.24 -10.93 -20.95
N SER A 505 15.76 -10.30 -22.03
CA SER A 505 14.53 -9.49 -21.96
C SER A 505 13.61 -9.65 -23.16
N ASN A 506 12.34 -9.25 -22.99
CA ASN A 506 11.42 -9.12 -24.11
C ASN A 506 11.60 -7.76 -24.82
N SER A 507 11.84 -6.69 -24.06
CA SER A 507 11.92 -5.31 -24.57
C SER A 507 13.30 -4.67 -24.37
N TYR A 508 13.49 -3.76 -23.41
CA TYR A 508 14.76 -3.05 -23.21
C TYR A 508 15.73 -3.88 -22.37
N ALA A 509 16.95 -4.11 -22.87
CA ALA A 509 18.03 -4.74 -22.11
C ALA A 509 19.35 -4.00 -22.25
N GLY A 510 20.03 -3.77 -21.12
CA GLY A 510 21.39 -3.26 -21.11
C GLY A 510 22.30 -4.09 -20.22
N GLY A 511 23.59 -4.13 -20.52
CA GLY A 511 24.54 -4.88 -19.71
C GLY A 511 24.63 -4.35 -18.28
N LEU A 512 24.63 -3.02 -18.12
CA LEU A 512 24.58 -2.34 -16.82
C LEU A 512 23.14 -2.00 -16.43
N ALA A 513 22.41 -1.31 -17.30
CA ALA A 513 21.09 -0.76 -16.99
C ALA A 513 20.06 -0.96 -18.12
N GLY A 514 18.83 -1.33 -17.77
CA GLY A 514 17.75 -1.52 -18.73
C GLY A 514 17.26 -0.20 -19.35
N TYR A 515 16.86 0.75 -18.51
CA TYR A 515 16.33 2.06 -18.90
C TYR A 515 16.89 3.18 -18.02
N VAL A 516 17.29 4.29 -18.64
CA VAL A 516 17.84 5.47 -17.95
C VAL A 516 17.20 6.75 -18.49
N GLU A 517 16.48 7.50 -17.64
CA GLU A 517 15.94 8.83 -18.00
C GLU A 517 17.04 9.90 -17.90
N GLN A 518 17.56 10.12 -16.71
CA GLN A 518 18.54 11.16 -16.41
C GLN A 518 19.65 10.57 -15.52
N GLY A 519 20.74 11.31 -15.38
CA GLY A 519 21.89 10.92 -14.55
C GLY A 519 23.17 10.67 -15.33
N PHE A 520 24.24 10.39 -14.58
CA PHE A 520 25.58 10.20 -15.07
C PHE A 520 26.00 8.74 -14.92
N ILE A 521 26.39 8.13 -16.05
CA ILE A 521 27.04 6.82 -16.09
C ILE A 521 28.46 7.05 -16.58
N GLU A 522 29.43 6.91 -15.67
CA GLU A 522 30.83 7.27 -15.91
C GLU A 522 31.77 6.11 -15.55
N GLU A 523 32.81 5.89 -16.35
CA GLU A 523 33.83 4.85 -16.13
C GLU A 523 33.24 3.43 -15.92
N CYS A 524 32.08 3.15 -16.50
CA CYS A 524 31.42 1.86 -16.40
C CYS A 524 31.74 0.95 -17.59
N SER A 525 31.79 -0.36 -17.36
CA SER A 525 31.99 -1.36 -18.41
C SER A 525 31.06 -2.55 -18.26
N ALA A 526 30.74 -3.21 -19.38
CA ALA A 526 29.95 -4.43 -19.37
C ALA A 526 30.48 -5.44 -20.40
N LYS A 527 30.81 -6.63 -19.90
CA LYS A 527 31.20 -7.83 -20.66
C LYS A 527 30.19 -8.92 -20.34
N ILE A 528 29.03 -8.87 -20.99
CA ILE A 528 27.88 -9.73 -20.68
C ILE A 528 27.11 -10.05 -21.95
N ASN A 529 26.49 -11.24 -22.01
CA ASN A 529 25.60 -11.60 -23.12
C ASN A 529 24.26 -10.90 -22.93
N ILE A 530 23.68 -10.36 -24.00
CA ILE A 530 22.39 -9.68 -23.95
C ILE A 530 21.50 -10.25 -25.05
N ASN A 531 20.34 -10.79 -24.67
CA ASN A 531 19.35 -11.34 -25.58
C ASN A 531 18.04 -10.59 -25.42
N THR A 532 17.53 -10.01 -26.51
CA THR A 532 16.21 -9.38 -26.56
C THR A 532 15.34 -10.02 -27.62
N LEU A 533 14.06 -10.27 -27.30
CA LEU A 533 13.12 -10.87 -28.26
C LEU A 533 12.48 -9.84 -29.19
N ASN A 534 12.01 -8.71 -28.67
CA ASN A 534 11.19 -7.73 -29.40
C ASN A 534 11.59 -6.26 -29.12
N GLY A 535 12.73 -6.00 -28.48
CA GLY A 535 13.14 -4.63 -28.11
C GLY A 535 14.62 -4.32 -28.29
N ARG A 536 15.05 -3.22 -27.65
CA ARG A 536 16.38 -2.65 -27.86
C ARG A 536 17.38 -3.26 -26.88
N ALA A 537 18.49 -3.75 -27.44
CA ALA A 537 19.65 -4.19 -26.68
C ALA A 537 20.76 -3.14 -26.81
N GLY A 538 21.39 -2.76 -25.71
CA GLY A 538 22.60 -1.96 -25.72
C GLY A 538 23.68 -2.56 -24.82
N GLY A 539 24.93 -2.53 -25.26
CA GLY A 539 26.04 -3.18 -24.52
C GLY A 539 26.17 -2.70 -23.07
N LEU A 540 25.91 -1.41 -22.83
CA LEU A 540 25.89 -0.82 -21.49
C LEU A 540 24.46 -0.48 -21.03
N ILE A 541 23.69 0.25 -21.85
CA ILE A 541 22.34 0.74 -21.52
C ILE A 541 21.37 0.31 -22.61
N GLY A 542 20.21 -0.24 -22.24
CA GLY A 542 19.19 -0.67 -23.21
C GLY A 542 18.42 0.48 -23.86
N HIS A 543 18.04 1.48 -23.07
CA HIS A 543 17.40 2.71 -23.55
C HIS A 543 17.82 3.91 -22.69
N SER A 544 18.11 5.03 -23.33
CA SER A 544 18.36 6.31 -22.66
C SER A 544 17.44 7.38 -23.23
N ARG A 545 16.86 8.21 -22.34
CA ARG A 545 15.99 9.33 -22.71
C ARG A 545 16.38 10.60 -21.96
N SER A 546 17.31 11.38 -22.51
CA SER A 546 17.54 12.75 -22.04
C SER A 546 16.34 13.64 -22.37
N SER A 547 15.81 14.35 -21.38
CA SER A 547 14.86 15.46 -21.58
C SER A 547 15.54 16.68 -22.19
#